data_AF-A0AA40DZW9-F1
#
_entry.id   AF-A0AA40DZW9-F1
#
_cell.length_a   1.000
_cell.length_b   1.000
_cell.length_c   1.000
_cell.angle_alpha   90.00
_cell.angle_beta   90.00
_cell.angle_gamma   90.00
#
_symmetry.space_group_name_H-M   'P 1'
#
loop_
_entity.id
_entity.type
_entity.pdbx_description
1 polymer ?
#
loop_
_entity_poly.entity_id
_entity_poly.type
_entity_poly.pdbx_seq_one_letter_code
_entity_poly.pdbx_strand_id
1 'polypeptide(L)'
;MDHPFTSGSLPFGWNSVPGYWPQRLIYIPTMTSAQRDDENVYHLDHLQVREPEYSTLSYTWGRWRIKGKEAATWPALPVKGTPWAIPPVKDEHFTVEAFSNVIQQIAKRGGVEWVWVDIGCIDQRRDDPESNFFNTQAPVEIGRQASIFKRAKNTYVWLCSLDKAELSTAVDAVQQHGLDFSDYLLGPNSKQAIPDELVQNLDDAFSCIFGDPWFSSLWTLQEVVLRNDALVLSAEGEPVPWTRDASHEQNTYLTMFINHCQNVYQDLVSALALQRTWATSWRVSDLAISVMGRTRQQILQAGFYYLFSTNPNVQYGTARYRTTTRNEDRVYAIMQIYNIQVGKSARPKENPALEVLVTEFAGAISQRSAVLGQYFVHTTDPGHRATWQITEESFVPDALMIYRDPVDLATIAAGQRGLAVATGTCCRFPALLQASQEDGVRNSAFARNGMGLDFDVFFDGQGQGERAYAFRYPFRLPVSRGVGSHNGGSEPSQMDYQQVLVLHLGHLQGVPNPNWKQKEFSRRHVGLLLYPVEQGAPGEAVFRRLGVCIWSDRWSGDLLERIEWVAHYNILLQ
;
A
#
# COMPACT_ATOMS: atom_id res chain seq x y z
N MET A 1 24.55 15.16 -2.27
CA MET A 1 23.76 14.56 -3.36
C MET A 1 22.32 14.84 -3.01
N ASP A 2 21.64 15.65 -3.82
CA ASP A 2 20.20 15.83 -3.68
C ASP A 2 19.53 14.48 -3.99
N HIS A 3 18.72 13.99 -3.06
CA HIS A 3 18.04 12.71 -3.19
C HIS A 3 17.14 12.74 -4.44
N PRO A 4 17.24 11.76 -5.37
CA PRO A 4 16.54 11.82 -6.65
C PRO A 4 15.00 11.75 -6.56
N PHE A 5 14.44 11.48 -5.37
CA PHE A 5 13.01 11.18 -5.19
C PHE A 5 12.35 11.96 -4.02
N THR A 6 12.71 13.24 -3.82
CA THR A 6 12.19 14.08 -2.70
C THR A 6 10.68 14.35 -2.72
N SER A 7 9.95 14.02 -3.79
CA SER A 7 8.49 14.03 -3.81
C SER A 7 7.93 12.72 -3.24
N GLY A 8 7.80 12.63 -1.92
CA GLY A 8 7.33 11.42 -1.23
C GLY A 8 6.01 10.84 -1.75
N SER A 9 5.88 9.53 -1.57
CA SER A 9 4.82 8.59 -1.97
C SER A 9 3.49 8.69 -1.20
N LEU A 10 3.35 9.66 -0.29
CA LEU A 10 2.10 9.83 0.44
C LEU A 10 1.00 10.38 -0.49
N PRO A 11 -0.29 10.05 -0.27
CA PRO A 11 -1.42 10.51 -1.09
C PRO A 11 -1.53 12.05 -1.22
N PHE A 12 -0.89 12.79 -0.32
CA PHE A 12 -0.80 14.27 -0.33
C PHE A 12 0.65 14.76 -0.25
N GLY A 13 1.59 13.88 -0.58
CA GLY A 13 3.03 14.08 -0.45
C GLY A 13 3.50 14.29 0.99
N TRP A 14 4.83 14.34 1.14
CA TRP A 14 5.46 14.67 2.42
C TRP A 14 5.06 16.05 2.95
N ASN A 15 4.65 16.98 2.09
CA ASN A 15 4.28 18.35 2.47
C ASN A 15 3.15 18.40 3.51
N SER A 16 2.23 17.44 3.48
CA SER A 16 1.12 17.35 4.44
C SER A 16 1.51 16.74 5.80
N VAL A 17 2.69 16.15 5.92
CA VAL A 17 3.15 15.52 7.18
C VAL A 17 3.80 16.57 8.07
N PRO A 18 3.30 16.76 9.31
CA PRO A 18 3.86 17.75 10.23
C PRO A 18 5.32 17.42 10.57
N GLY A 19 6.11 18.47 10.82
CA GLY A 19 7.45 18.31 11.36
C GLY A 19 7.43 17.69 12.75
N TYR A 20 8.36 16.79 13.03
CA TYR A 20 8.49 16.14 14.32
C TYR A 20 9.93 15.66 14.50
N TRP A 21 10.42 15.70 15.73
CA TRP A 21 11.65 15.04 16.14
C TRP A 21 11.30 13.88 17.06
N PRO A 22 11.89 12.70 16.84
CA PRO A 22 11.66 11.52 17.67
C PRO A 22 11.76 11.82 19.17
N GLN A 23 10.96 11.17 20.00
CA GLN A 23 11.13 11.31 21.46
C GLN A 23 12.51 10.87 21.92
N ARG A 24 13.11 9.91 21.20
CA ARG A 24 14.42 9.38 21.51
C ARG A 24 15.21 9.10 20.25
N LEU A 25 16.51 9.23 20.35
CA LEU A 25 17.49 8.83 19.32
C LEU A 25 18.64 8.10 19.99
N ILE A 26 19.22 7.14 19.30
CA ILE A 26 20.43 6.45 19.75
C ILE A 26 21.64 7.21 19.22
N TYR A 27 22.48 7.69 20.13
CA TYR A 27 23.82 8.16 19.79
C TYR A 27 24.74 6.96 19.61
N ILE A 28 25.18 6.76 18.37
CA ILE A 28 25.87 5.55 17.91
C ILE A 28 27.21 5.33 18.64
N PRO A 29 28.08 6.34 18.84
CA PRO A 29 29.39 6.13 19.46
C PRO A 29 29.33 5.49 20.85
N THR A 30 28.29 5.77 21.63
CA THR A 30 28.12 5.20 22.98
C THR A 30 26.95 4.21 23.07
N MET A 31 26.27 3.92 21.95
CA MET A 31 25.03 3.14 21.89
C MET A 31 24.00 3.59 22.94
N THR A 32 23.86 4.90 23.16
CA THR A 32 23.00 5.45 24.22
C THR A 32 21.78 6.12 23.61
N SER A 33 20.59 5.64 23.97
CA SER A 33 19.31 6.26 23.64
C SER A 33 19.12 7.50 24.52
N ALA A 34 19.17 8.69 23.92
CA ALA A 34 18.91 9.96 24.58
C ALA A 34 17.44 10.35 24.38
N GLN A 35 16.82 10.90 25.43
CA GLN A 35 15.49 11.49 25.34
C GLN A 35 15.58 12.96 24.92
N ARG A 36 14.64 13.38 24.08
CA ARG A 36 14.44 14.76 23.67
C ARG A 36 13.73 15.55 24.79
N ASP A 37 14.14 16.79 25.01
CA ASP A 37 13.40 17.74 25.86
C ASP A 37 12.33 18.52 25.07
N ASP A 38 11.71 19.51 25.70
CA ASP A 38 10.66 20.33 25.06
C ASP A 38 11.22 21.28 23.97
N GLU A 39 12.54 21.53 23.94
CA GLU A 39 13.23 22.42 22.98
C GLU A 39 13.88 21.67 21.81
N ASN A 40 13.60 20.37 21.68
CA ASN A 40 14.23 19.45 20.72
C ASN A 40 15.73 19.19 20.98
N VAL A 41 16.18 19.29 22.23
CA VAL A 41 17.57 18.99 22.64
C VAL A 41 17.67 17.58 23.20
N TYR A 42 18.69 16.85 22.74
CA TYR A 42 19.04 15.53 23.24
C TYR A 42 20.24 15.65 24.16
N HIS A 43 20.05 15.25 25.42
CA HIS A 43 21.08 15.38 26.46
C HIS A 43 21.76 14.04 26.74
N LEU A 44 23.08 14.06 26.68
CA LEU A 44 24.00 13.02 27.14
C LEU A 44 25.03 13.66 28.08
N ASP A 45 25.69 12.85 28.91
CA ASP A 45 26.63 13.34 29.93
C ASP A 45 27.74 14.27 29.39
N HIS A 46 28.14 14.07 28.14
CA HIS A 46 29.23 14.77 27.47
C HIS A 46 28.79 15.54 26.23
N LEU A 47 27.50 15.54 25.89
CA LEU A 47 27.02 16.05 24.62
C LEU A 47 25.57 16.56 24.75
N GLN A 48 25.32 17.75 24.23
CA GLN A 48 23.97 18.28 24.06
C GLN A 48 23.82 18.70 22.60
N VAL A 49 22.87 18.11 21.89
CA VAL A 49 22.61 18.43 20.49
C VAL A 49 21.16 18.77 20.31
N ARG A 50 20.93 19.99 19.81
CA ARG A 50 19.61 20.41 19.37
C ARG A 50 19.35 19.87 17.97
N GLU A 51 18.21 19.22 17.81
CA GLU A 51 17.69 18.81 16.50
C GLU A 51 18.69 18.04 15.61
N PRO A 52 19.44 17.04 16.12
CA PRO A 52 20.47 16.35 15.37
C PRO A 52 19.93 15.77 14.06
N GLU A 53 20.77 15.78 13.02
CA GLU A 53 20.56 14.89 11.87
C GLU A 53 20.61 13.44 12.35
N TYR A 54 19.72 12.60 11.85
CA TYR A 54 19.69 11.18 12.20
C TYR A 54 19.39 10.30 10.98
N SER A 55 19.80 9.04 11.05
CA SER A 55 19.42 7.99 10.11
C SER A 55 18.30 7.11 10.71
N THR A 56 17.59 6.33 9.89
CA THR A 56 16.64 5.31 10.37
C THR A 56 17.07 3.93 9.90
N LEU A 57 16.86 2.92 10.74
CA LEU A 57 17.03 1.51 10.39
C LEU A 57 15.67 0.80 10.42
N SER A 58 15.28 0.24 9.28
CA SER A 58 14.15 -0.67 9.11
C SER A 58 14.66 -2.11 9.17
N TYR A 59 14.07 -2.91 10.05
CA TYR A 59 14.44 -4.32 10.28
C TYR A 59 13.28 -5.03 10.99
N THR A 60 13.43 -6.32 11.28
CA THR A 60 12.44 -7.04 12.10
C THR A 60 13.08 -7.56 13.37
N TRP A 61 12.48 -7.26 14.53
CA TRP A 61 12.95 -7.77 15.82
C TRP A 61 11.80 -8.25 16.71
N GLY A 62 10.66 -7.55 16.74
CA GLY A 62 9.60 -7.82 17.72
C GLY A 62 8.99 -9.23 17.70
N ARG A 63 9.06 -9.93 16.55
CA ARG A 63 8.61 -11.33 16.39
C ARG A 63 9.61 -12.36 16.92
N TRP A 64 10.87 -11.96 17.06
CA TRP A 64 12.02 -12.80 17.38
C TRP A 64 12.57 -12.56 18.78
N ARG A 65 11.94 -11.65 19.54
CA ARG A 65 12.33 -11.39 20.92
C ARG A 65 12.05 -12.59 21.81
N ILE A 66 12.94 -12.79 22.77
CA ILE A 66 12.80 -13.81 23.82
C ILE A 66 12.00 -13.20 24.97
N LYS A 67 11.04 -13.96 25.52
CA LYS A 67 10.09 -13.49 26.53
C LYS A 67 10.16 -14.29 27.82
N GLY A 68 9.63 -13.72 28.89
CA GLY A 68 9.49 -14.40 30.18
C GLY A 68 10.83 -14.72 30.83
N LYS A 69 10.87 -15.80 31.63
CA LYS A 69 12.04 -16.18 32.43
C LYS A 69 13.27 -16.51 31.59
N GLU A 70 13.07 -16.99 30.37
CA GLU A 70 14.15 -17.30 29.45
C GLU A 70 14.94 -16.04 29.06
N ALA A 71 14.29 -14.88 28.96
CA ALA A 71 14.97 -13.63 28.57
C ALA A 71 16.13 -13.25 29.52
N ALA A 72 16.09 -13.68 30.80
CA ALA A 72 17.14 -13.36 31.76
C ALA A 72 18.48 -14.05 31.45
N THR A 73 18.50 -15.10 30.62
CA THR A 73 19.72 -15.86 30.28
C THR A 73 20.31 -15.48 28.93
N TRP A 74 19.65 -14.63 28.15
CA TRP A 74 20.07 -14.24 26.81
C TRP A 74 20.61 -12.82 26.76
N PRO A 75 21.64 -12.53 25.95
CA PRO A 75 22.21 -11.20 25.86
C PRO A 75 21.24 -10.23 25.16
N ALA A 76 21.00 -9.08 25.78
CA ALA A 76 20.23 -8.00 25.17
C ALA A 76 21.11 -7.17 24.20
N LEU A 77 20.48 -6.46 23.27
CA LEU A 77 21.19 -5.50 22.42
C LEU A 77 21.79 -4.38 23.29
N PRO A 78 22.98 -3.86 22.96
CA PRO A 78 23.77 -3.01 23.85
C PRO A 78 23.29 -1.55 23.88
N VAL A 79 21.98 -1.33 23.72
CA VAL A 79 21.38 0.00 23.80
C VAL A 79 21.22 0.40 25.26
N LYS A 80 21.83 1.52 25.64
CA LYS A 80 21.83 2.09 27.00
C LYS A 80 20.88 3.28 27.08
N GLY A 81 20.60 3.75 28.30
CA GLY A 81 19.86 4.99 28.55
C GLY A 81 18.34 4.88 28.43
N THR A 82 17.81 3.72 28.03
CA THR A 82 16.36 3.49 28.01
C THR A 82 15.79 3.26 29.41
N PRO A 83 14.59 3.78 29.73
CA PRO A 83 13.90 3.48 30.99
C PRO A 83 13.24 2.09 31.01
N TRP A 84 13.44 1.30 29.95
CA TRP A 84 13.01 -0.09 29.82
C TRP A 84 14.20 -1.01 29.57
N ALA A 85 14.07 -2.26 30.00
CA ALA A 85 14.98 -3.32 29.60
C ALA A 85 14.79 -3.64 28.12
N ILE A 86 15.89 -3.73 27.38
CA ILE A 86 15.89 -4.16 25.97
C ILE A 86 15.68 -5.67 25.94
N PRO A 87 14.61 -6.19 25.30
CA PRO A 87 14.41 -7.63 25.28
C PRO A 87 15.46 -8.31 24.36
N PRO A 88 16.00 -9.47 24.76
CA PRO A 88 16.91 -10.23 23.91
C PRO A 88 16.24 -10.70 22.63
N VAL A 89 17.06 -11.05 21.65
CA VAL A 89 16.64 -11.61 20.36
C VAL A 89 17.18 -13.04 20.23
N LYS A 90 16.45 -13.88 19.51
CA LYS A 90 16.92 -15.19 19.08
C LYS A 90 18.11 -15.06 18.12
N ASP A 91 19.21 -15.74 18.44
CA ASP A 91 20.42 -15.71 17.61
C ASP A 91 20.19 -16.34 16.22
N GLU A 92 19.18 -17.22 16.07
CA GLU A 92 18.79 -17.75 14.76
C GLU A 92 18.26 -16.68 13.79
N HIS A 93 17.90 -15.50 14.32
CA HIS A 93 17.44 -14.36 13.52
C HIS A 93 18.57 -13.36 13.26
N PHE A 94 19.23 -12.89 14.31
CA PHE A 94 20.53 -12.19 14.23
C PHE A 94 21.19 -12.10 15.61
N THR A 95 22.51 -11.91 15.62
CA THR A 95 23.29 -11.79 16.86
C THR A 95 23.43 -10.34 17.33
N VAL A 96 23.75 -10.17 18.62
CA VAL A 96 24.06 -8.86 19.23
C VAL A 96 25.21 -8.14 18.51
N GLU A 97 26.21 -8.92 18.07
CA GLU A 97 27.37 -8.42 17.32
C GLU A 97 26.95 -7.91 15.94
N ALA A 98 26.14 -8.68 15.21
CA ALA A 98 25.63 -8.29 13.90
C ALA A 98 24.84 -6.96 13.96
N PHE A 99 23.95 -6.82 14.95
CA PHE A 99 23.23 -5.57 15.18
C PHE A 99 24.19 -4.40 15.45
N SER A 100 25.18 -4.60 16.32
CA SER A 100 26.16 -3.57 16.66
C SER A 100 26.98 -3.14 15.44
N ASN A 101 27.39 -4.09 14.61
CA ASN A 101 28.12 -3.82 13.38
C ASN A 101 27.27 -3.01 12.39
N VAL A 102 26.01 -3.37 12.16
CA VAL A 102 25.08 -2.64 11.27
C VAL A 102 24.90 -1.19 11.71
N ILE A 103 24.70 -0.95 13.01
CA ILE A 103 24.56 0.41 13.54
C ILE A 103 25.84 1.23 13.33
N GLN A 104 27.02 0.63 13.48
CA GLN A 104 28.29 1.29 13.17
C GLN A 104 28.46 1.56 11.66
N GLN A 105 28.02 0.66 10.79
CA GLN A 105 28.05 0.85 9.34
C GLN A 105 27.17 2.02 8.90
N ILE A 106 25.99 2.18 9.52
CA ILE A 106 25.10 3.33 9.30
C ILE A 106 25.84 4.63 9.61
N ALA A 107 26.54 4.73 10.74
CA ALA A 107 27.30 5.93 11.09
C ALA A 107 28.41 6.23 10.07
N LYS A 108 29.24 5.22 9.77
CA LYS A 108 30.38 5.33 8.86
C LYS A 108 29.96 5.79 7.47
N ARG A 109 28.85 5.27 6.95
CA ARG A 109 28.38 5.55 5.58
C ARG A 109 27.54 6.81 5.49
N GLY A 110 26.66 7.03 6.46
CA GLY A 110 25.76 8.17 6.46
C GLY A 110 26.44 9.48 6.88
N GLY A 111 27.58 9.39 7.58
CA GLY A 111 28.22 10.55 8.21
C GLY A 111 27.33 11.15 9.31
N VAL A 112 26.52 10.32 9.96
CA VAL A 112 25.51 10.73 10.93
C VAL A 112 25.62 9.83 12.16
N GLU A 113 25.84 10.43 13.33
CA GLU A 113 26.10 9.71 14.58
C GLU A 113 24.83 9.39 15.39
N TRP A 114 23.67 9.77 14.88
CA TRP A 114 22.37 9.51 15.51
C TRP A 114 21.53 8.58 14.64
N VAL A 115 20.86 7.63 15.28
CA VAL A 115 19.96 6.70 14.59
C VAL A 115 18.66 6.54 15.36
N TRP A 116 17.57 6.48 14.61
CA TRP A 116 16.27 6.04 15.10
C TRP A 116 16.08 4.56 14.77
N VAL A 117 15.89 3.76 15.82
CA VAL A 117 15.65 2.31 15.77
C VAL A 117 14.58 1.99 16.80
N ASP A 118 13.54 1.26 16.41
CA ASP A 118 12.35 1.01 17.23
C ASP A 118 12.69 0.50 18.65
N ILE A 119 13.62 -0.46 18.80
CA ILE A 119 13.94 -1.10 20.07
C ILE A 119 14.51 -0.15 21.11
N GLY A 120 15.25 0.88 20.66
CA GLY A 120 15.86 1.89 21.52
C GLY A 120 15.12 3.21 21.55
N CYS A 121 14.18 3.45 20.64
CA CYS A 121 13.49 4.73 20.51
C CYS A 121 12.00 4.68 20.87
N ILE A 122 11.38 3.50 20.85
CA ILE A 122 10.00 3.26 21.27
C ILE A 122 10.00 2.47 22.58
N ASP A 123 9.20 2.89 23.55
CA ASP A 123 9.10 2.20 24.84
C ASP A 123 8.52 0.79 24.70
N GLN A 124 9.36 -0.21 24.99
CA GLN A 124 9.05 -1.64 24.81
C GLN A 124 8.27 -2.26 25.97
N ARG A 125 8.02 -1.52 27.08
CA ARG A 125 7.24 -2.02 28.24
C ARG A 125 5.76 -2.21 27.95
N ARG A 126 5.30 -1.75 26.78
CA ARG A 126 3.92 -1.93 26.29
C ARG A 126 3.46 -3.39 26.28
N ASP A 127 4.42 -4.32 26.33
CA ASP A 127 4.18 -5.75 26.14
C ASP A 127 4.44 -6.58 27.40
N ASP A 128 4.65 -5.92 28.54
CA ASP A 128 4.82 -6.56 29.84
C ASP A 128 3.44 -6.64 30.55
N PRO A 129 2.81 -7.84 30.61
CA PRO A 129 1.51 -8.02 31.28
C PRO A 129 1.60 -7.79 32.80
N GLU A 130 2.80 -7.86 33.39
CA GLU A 130 3.02 -7.65 34.82
C GLU A 130 3.29 -6.17 35.14
N SER A 131 3.52 -5.33 34.12
CA SER A 131 3.72 -3.91 34.34
C SER A 131 2.38 -3.22 34.59
N ASN A 132 2.18 -2.71 35.80
CA ASN A 132 1.12 -1.74 36.12
C ASN A 132 1.36 -0.36 35.46
N PHE A 133 2.26 -0.28 34.48
CA PHE A 133 2.70 0.96 33.86
C PHE A 133 1.90 1.25 32.59
N PHE A 134 1.17 2.36 32.62
CA PHE A 134 0.39 2.80 31.47
C PHE A 134 1.27 3.56 30.46
N ASN A 135 1.79 2.85 29.45
CA ASN A 135 2.69 3.41 28.44
C ASN A 135 1.92 4.24 27.39
N THR A 136 1.89 5.56 27.58
CA THR A 136 1.31 6.51 26.63
C THR A 136 2.26 6.96 25.53
N GLN A 137 3.58 6.80 25.70
CA GLN A 137 4.58 7.35 24.78
C GLN A 137 4.75 6.49 23.52
N ALA A 138 4.81 5.16 23.66
CA ALA A 138 4.97 4.26 22.53
C ALA A 138 3.89 4.43 21.44
N PRO A 139 2.58 4.47 21.77
CA PRO A 139 1.58 4.72 20.74
C PRO A 139 1.66 6.09 20.08
N VAL A 140 2.09 7.14 20.80
CA VAL A 140 2.33 8.46 20.21
C VAL A 140 3.48 8.42 19.21
N GLU A 141 4.59 7.76 19.55
CA GLU A 141 5.75 7.62 18.67
C GLU A 141 5.40 6.80 17.40
N ILE A 142 4.63 5.72 17.55
CA ILE A 142 4.08 4.95 16.41
C ILE A 142 3.22 5.85 15.52
N GLY A 143 2.38 6.69 16.12
CA GLY A 143 1.58 7.70 15.43
C GLY A 143 2.38 8.78 14.71
N ARG A 144 3.69 8.85 14.89
CA ARG A 144 4.57 9.87 14.30
C ARG A 144 5.57 9.28 13.31
N GLN A 145 5.50 7.98 13.01
CA GLN A 145 6.48 7.32 12.14
C GLN A 145 6.63 8.00 10.77
N ALA A 146 5.54 8.46 10.13
CA ALA A 146 5.66 9.22 8.88
C ALA A 146 6.56 10.46 9.06
N SER A 147 6.36 11.24 10.12
CA SER A 147 7.18 12.42 10.40
C SER A 147 8.63 12.08 10.73
N ILE A 148 8.86 10.96 11.41
CA ILE A 148 10.21 10.45 11.74
C ILE A 148 10.96 10.05 10.47
N PHE A 149 10.34 9.26 9.60
CA PHE A 149 10.96 8.80 8.35
C PHE A 149 11.14 9.95 7.35
N LYS A 150 10.20 10.91 7.29
CA LYS A 150 10.32 12.14 6.47
C LYS A 150 11.60 12.92 6.77
N ARG A 151 11.95 12.99 8.05
CA ARG A 151 13.02 13.87 8.54
C ARG A 151 14.38 13.17 8.62
N ALA A 152 14.41 11.84 8.55
CA ALA A 152 15.66 11.08 8.53
C ALA A 152 16.53 11.48 7.32
N LYS A 153 17.82 11.70 7.55
CA LYS A 153 18.78 12.04 6.49
C LYS A 153 19.03 10.87 5.55
N ASN A 154 19.21 9.68 6.13
CA ASN A 154 19.39 8.43 5.43
C ASN A 154 18.48 7.36 6.03
N THR A 155 18.02 6.42 5.21
CA THR A 155 17.25 5.25 5.68
C THR A 155 17.88 3.99 5.13
N TYR A 156 17.92 2.95 5.97
CA TYR A 156 18.51 1.67 5.67
C TYR A 156 17.50 0.56 5.92
N VAL A 157 17.54 -0.49 5.11
CA VAL A 157 16.83 -1.75 5.32
C VAL A 157 17.88 -2.83 5.55
N TRP A 158 17.75 -3.54 6.66
CA TRP A 158 18.64 -4.64 6.98
C TRP A 158 17.94 -5.97 6.77
N LEU A 159 18.39 -6.70 5.75
CA LEU A 159 17.98 -8.07 5.45
C LEU A 159 18.91 -9.00 6.21
N CYS A 160 18.55 -9.27 7.46
CA CYS A 160 19.45 -9.88 8.43
C CYS A 160 19.63 -11.39 8.25
N SER A 161 18.81 -12.07 7.44
CA SER A 161 18.93 -13.51 7.21
C SER A 161 19.74 -13.89 5.98
N LEU A 162 20.21 -12.92 5.20
CA LEU A 162 20.94 -13.14 3.95
C LEU A 162 22.32 -12.51 4.04
N ASP A 163 23.36 -13.34 3.89
CA ASP A 163 24.71 -12.83 3.83
C ASP A 163 24.92 -11.99 2.56
N LYS A 164 26.00 -11.20 2.51
CA LYS A 164 26.27 -10.35 1.35
C LYS A 164 26.37 -11.13 0.04
N ALA A 165 27.01 -12.30 0.05
CA ALA A 165 27.26 -13.07 -1.16
C ALA A 165 25.95 -13.65 -1.71
N GLU A 166 25.13 -14.23 -0.84
CA GLU A 166 23.80 -14.74 -1.15
C GLU A 166 22.90 -13.65 -1.70
N LEU A 167 22.81 -12.51 -0.99
CA LEU A 167 21.95 -11.40 -1.39
C LEU A 167 22.41 -10.75 -2.70
N SER A 168 23.71 -10.58 -2.90
CA SER A 168 24.26 -10.04 -4.16
C SER A 168 23.95 -10.97 -5.33
N THR A 169 24.18 -12.28 -5.15
CA THR A 169 23.89 -13.29 -6.18
C THR A 169 22.42 -13.30 -6.53
N ALA A 170 21.53 -13.22 -5.54
CA ALA A 170 20.09 -13.22 -5.78
C ALA A 170 19.61 -11.92 -6.46
N VAL A 171 20.16 -10.76 -6.08
CA VAL A 171 19.86 -9.47 -6.73
C VAL A 171 20.31 -9.49 -8.19
N ASP A 172 21.53 -9.96 -8.47
CA ASP A 172 22.04 -10.10 -9.83
C ASP A 172 21.20 -11.09 -10.67
N ALA A 173 20.82 -12.23 -10.09
CA ALA A 173 19.98 -13.21 -10.74
C ALA A 173 18.58 -12.64 -11.08
N VAL A 174 17.95 -11.90 -10.16
CA VAL A 174 16.68 -11.22 -10.42
C VAL A 174 16.83 -10.22 -11.58
N GLN A 175 17.92 -9.45 -11.61
CA GLN A 175 18.18 -8.48 -12.68
C GLN A 175 18.35 -9.17 -14.04
N GLN A 176 19.28 -10.13 -14.11
CA GLN A 176 19.64 -10.82 -15.34
C GLN A 176 18.45 -11.63 -15.88
N HIS A 177 17.87 -12.50 -15.06
CA HIS A 177 16.76 -13.36 -15.50
C HIS A 177 15.47 -12.58 -15.76
N GLY A 178 15.25 -11.46 -15.06
CA GLY A 178 14.13 -10.57 -15.36
C GLY A 178 14.25 -9.92 -16.74
N LEU A 179 15.45 -9.47 -17.12
CA LEU A 179 15.72 -8.93 -18.46
C LEU A 179 15.61 -10.00 -19.55
N ASP A 180 16.22 -11.16 -19.32
CA ASP A 180 16.12 -12.30 -20.24
C ASP A 180 14.66 -12.70 -20.46
N PHE A 181 13.86 -12.76 -19.39
CA PHE A 181 12.43 -13.07 -19.47
C PHE A 181 11.65 -12.04 -20.31
N SER A 182 11.91 -10.75 -20.12
CA SER A 182 11.35 -9.68 -20.96
C SER A 182 11.71 -9.85 -22.44
N ASP A 183 12.95 -10.26 -22.76
CA ASP A 183 13.39 -10.49 -24.13
C ASP A 183 12.63 -11.63 -24.84
N TYR A 184 12.18 -12.63 -24.08
CA TYR A 184 11.28 -13.70 -24.59
C TYR A 184 9.83 -13.25 -24.77
N LEU A 185 9.40 -12.15 -24.16
CA LEU A 185 8.03 -11.63 -24.31
C LEU A 185 7.94 -10.57 -25.39
N LEU A 186 8.81 -9.58 -25.35
CA LEU A 186 8.72 -8.36 -26.15
C LEU A 186 9.96 -8.13 -27.03
N GLY A 187 11.04 -8.87 -26.77
CA GLY A 187 12.34 -8.64 -27.39
C GLY A 187 12.69 -9.58 -28.55
N PRO A 188 13.99 -9.73 -28.84
CA PRO A 188 14.51 -10.54 -29.95
C PRO A 188 14.08 -12.01 -29.89
N ASN A 189 13.84 -12.52 -28.68
CA ASN A 189 13.47 -13.92 -28.43
C ASN A 189 11.96 -14.15 -28.40
N SER A 190 11.14 -13.14 -28.69
CA SER A 190 9.66 -13.21 -28.70
C SER A 190 9.04 -14.26 -29.63
N LYS A 191 9.83 -14.93 -30.47
CA LYS A 191 9.40 -16.05 -31.32
C LYS A 191 9.72 -17.44 -30.74
N GLN A 192 10.53 -17.50 -29.70
CA GLN A 192 11.00 -18.73 -29.06
C GLN A 192 10.10 -19.12 -27.87
N ALA A 193 10.20 -20.37 -27.43
CA ALA A 193 9.57 -20.81 -26.19
C ALA A 193 10.36 -20.28 -24.98
N ILE A 194 9.66 -19.92 -23.91
CA ILE A 194 10.30 -19.49 -22.66
C ILE A 194 10.92 -20.72 -22.00
N PRO A 195 12.24 -20.73 -21.72
CA PRO A 195 12.89 -21.87 -21.08
C PRO A 195 12.41 -22.06 -19.63
N ASP A 196 12.13 -23.31 -19.24
CA ASP A 196 11.72 -23.63 -17.86
C ASP A 196 12.78 -23.23 -16.83
N GLU A 197 14.06 -23.44 -17.17
CA GLU A 197 15.22 -23.07 -16.34
C GLU A 197 15.26 -21.56 -16.06
N LEU A 198 14.95 -20.73 -17.06
CA LEU A 198 14.92 -19.28 -16.89
C LEU A 198 13.88 -18.87 -15.85
N VAL A 199 12.66 -19.43 -15.94
CA VAL A 199 11.58 -19.13 -15.01
C VAL A 199 11.89 -19.68 -13.61
N GLN A 200 12.51 -20.86 -13.52
CA GLN A 200 12.91 -21.45 -12.24
C GLN A 200 14.00 -20.63 -11.55
N ASN A 201 15.03 -20.20 -12.27
CA ASN A 201 16.09 -19.36 -11.72
C ASN A 201 15.55 -18.01 -11.23
N LEU A 202 14.56 -17.45 -11.94
CA LEU A 202 13.88 -16.23 -11.52
C LEU A 202 13.07 -16.46 -10.22
N ASP A 203 12.31 -17.55 -10.14
CA ASP A 203 11.55 -17.96 -8.93
C ASP A 203 12.47 -18.18 -7.73
N ASP A 204 13.59 -18.87 -7.93
CA ASP A 204 14.57 -19.17 -6.87
C ASP A 204 15.23 -17.89 -6.35
N ALA A 205 15.57 -16.96 -7.24
CA ALA A 205 16.16 -15.68 -6.85
C ALA A 205 15.18 -14.80 -6.04
N PHE A 206 13.90 -14.72 -6.46
CA PHE A 206 12.88 -14.05 -5.65
C PHE A 206 12.59 -14.78 -4.34
N SER A 207 12.56 -16.11 -4.35
CA SER A 207 12.36 -16.93 -3.14
C SER A 207 13.48 -16.70 -2.12
N CYS A 208 14.72 -16.57 -2.58
CA CYS A 208 15.87 -16.23 -1.73
C CYS A 208 15.67 -14.87 -1.06
N ILE A 209 15.43 -13.81 -1.83
CA ILE A 209 15.29 -12.44 -1.30
C ILE A 209 14.06 -12.31 -0.40
N PHE A 210 12.89 -12.73 -0.87
CA PHE A 210 11.63 -12.62 -0.13
C PHE A 210 11.50 -13.65 1.00
N GLY A 211 12.44 -14.58 1.12
CA GLY A 211 12.59 -15.46 2.27
C GLY A 211 13.02 -14.71 3.53
N ASP A 212 13.62 -13.52 3.41
CA ASP A 212 13.98 -12.72 4.58
C ASP A 212 12.72 -12.29 5.36
N PRO A 213 12.70 -12.44 6.71
CA PRO A 213 11.55 -12.10 7.54
C PRO A 213 11.06 -10.65 7.34
N TRP A 214 11.90 -9.73 6.89
CA TRP A 214 11.52 -8.37 6.56
C TRP A 214 10.37 -8.30 5.55
N PHE A 215 10.35 -9.16 4.52
CA PHE A 215 9.29 -9.17 3.49
C PHE A 215 7.98 -9.81 3.95
N SER A 216 7.93 -10.41 5.13
CA SER A 216 6.68 -10.92 5.70
C SER A 216 6.10 -10.02 6.79
N SER A 217 6.84 -9.04 7.30
CA SER A 217 6.35 -8.15 8.36
C SER A 217 5.36 -7.12 7.80
N LEU A 218 4.28 -6.82 8.53
CA LEU A 218 3.39 -5.72 8.13
C LEU A 218 4.02 -4.35 8.35
N TRP A 219 4.76 -4.18 9.45
CA TRP A 219 5.41 -2.91 9.79
C TRP A 219 6.37 -2.44 8.70
N THR A 220 7.07 -3.37 8.05
CA THR A 220 8.02 -3.05 6.97
C THR A 220 7.32 -2.63 5.69
N LEU A 221 6.06 -3.04 5.45
CA LEU A 221 5.29 -2.59 4.28
C LEU A 221 5.05 -1.08 4.31
N GLN A 222 4.73 -0.52 5.48
CA GLN A 222 4.64 0.93 5.64
C GLN A 222 6.00 1.61 5.43
N GLU A 223 7.07 1.02 5.95
CA GLU A 223 8.42 1.59 5.83
C GLU A 223 8.90 1.63 4.38
N VAL A 224 8.55 0.62 3.55
CA VAL A 224 8.75 0.63 2.09
C VAL A 224 8.11 1.84 1.45
N VAL A 225 6.86 2.15 1.83
CA VAL A 225 6.15 3.30 1.27
C VAL A 225 6.83 4.58 1.70
N LEU A 226 7.10 4.73 3.00
CA LEU A 226 7.68 5.95 3.54
C LEU A 226 9.08 6.22 2.98
N ARG A 227 9.95 5.21 2.87
CA ARG A 227 11.34 5.38 2.42
C ARG A 227 11.72 4.31 1.40
N ASN A 228 11.09 4.37 0.24
CA ASN A 228 11.51 3.56 -0.90
C ASN A 228 12.94 3.91 -1.37
N ASP A 229 13.52 5.02 -0.94
CA ASP A 229 14.91 5.40 -1.15
C ASP A 229 15.88 4.76 -0.14
N ALA A 230 15.43 3.79 0.67
CA ALA A 230 16.29 3.11 1.62
C ALA A 230 17.40 2.29 0.94
N LEU A 231 18.60 2.35 1.51
CA LEU A 231 19.73 1.51 1.11
C LEU A 231 19.56 0.10 1.70
N VAL A 232 19.71 -0.93 0.87
CA VAL A 232 19.62 -2.33 1.31
C VAL A 232 20.97 -2.80 1.85
N LEU A 233 20.96 -3.39 3.04
CA LEU A 233 22.11 -3.96 3.73
C LEU A 233 21.93 -5.47 3.94
N SER A 234 23.00 -6.23 3.75
CA SER A 234 23.09 -7.67 4.07
C SER A 234 23.16 -7.92 5.59
N ALA A 235 23.21 -9.19 5.99
CA ALA A 235 23.38 -9.62 7.39
C ALA A 235 24.59 -8.96 8.08
N GLU A 236 25.69 -8.73 7.36
CA GLU A 236 26.89 -8.05 7.85
C GLU A 236 26.76 -6.52 7.91
N GLY A 237 25.64 -5.94 7.50
CA GLY A 237 25.47 -4.50 7.39
C GLY A 237 26.20 -3.89 6.19
N GLU A 238 26.57 -4.71 5.20
CA GLU A 238 27.21 -4.25 3.97
C GLU A 238 26.18 -3.93 2.88
N PRO A 239 26.36 -2.85 2.11
CA PRO A 239 25.54 -2.58 0.94
C PRO A 239 25.73 -3.66 -0.13
N VAL A 240 24.62 -3.95 -0.81
CA VAL A 240 24.58 -4.91 -1.89
C VAL A 240 24.75 -4.16 -3.22
N PRO A 241 25.64 -4.59 -4.12
CA PRO A 241 25.82 -3.94 -5.41
C PRO A 241 24.55 -4.03 -6.27
N TRP A 242 24.39 -3.06 -7.17
CA TRP A 242 23.40 -3.06 -8.25
C TRP A 242 24.14 -3.06 -9.58
N THR A 243 24.48 -4.26 -10.05
CA THR A 243 25.43 -4.49 -11.14
C THR A 243 24.72 -4.58 -12.48
N ARG A 244 24.36 -3.41 -13.05
CA ARG A 244 23.82 -3.33 -14.42
C ARG A 244 24.91 -3.29 -15.51
N ASP A 245 26.09 -2.79 -15.15
CA ASP A 245 27.28 -2.69 -16.01
C ASP A 245 28.52 -2.62 -15.10
N ALA A 246 29.59 -3.35 -15.46
CA ALA A 246 30.85 -3.37 -14.70
C ALA A 246 31.54 -2.00 -14.60
N SER A 247 31.07 -1.01 -15.38
CA SER A 247 31.60 0.35 -15.43
C SER A 247 31.13 1.26 -14.28
N HIS A 248 30.05 0.91 -13.56
CA HIS A 248 29.51 1.73 -12.47
C HIS A 248 29.01 0.88 -11.30
N GLU A 249 29.81 0.78 -10.24
CA GLU A 249 29.36 0.23 -8.95
C GLU A 249 28.32 1.16 -8.31
N GLN A 250 27.05 0.78 -8.40
CA GLN A 250 25.96 1.38 -7.63
C GLN A 250 25.55 0.44 -6.51
N ASN A 251 24.93 0.96 -5.45
CA ASN A 251 24.34 0.11 -4.42
C ASN A 251 22.85 -0.08 -4.68
N THR A 252 22.31 -1.19 -4.19
CA THR A 252 20.88 -1.52 -4.24
C THR A 252 20.08 -0.64 -3.30
N TYR A 253 19.23 0.20 -3.88
CA TYR A 253 18.18 0.92 -3.15
C TYR A 253 16.84 0.24 -3.37
N LEU A 254 15.94 0.32 -2.39
CA LEU A 254 14.60 -0.27 -2.47
C LEU A 254 13.86 0.17 -3.74
N THR A 255 13.92 1.44 -4.14
CA THR A 255 13.23 1.97 -5.32
C THR A 255 13.67 1.25 -6.59
N MET A 256 14.97 0.94 -6.71
CA MET A 256 15.51 0.23 -7.87
C MET A 256 14.99 -1.20 -7.90
N PHE A 257 15.04 -1.88 -6.74
CA PHE A 257 14.57 -3.25 -6.61
C PHE A 257 13.06 -3.37 -6.84
N ILE A 258 12.24 -2.51 -6.23
CA ILE A 258 10.78 -2.50 -6.41
C ILE A 258 10.43 -2.19 -7.88
N ASN A 259 11.12 -1.25 -8.54
CA ASN A 259 10.89 -0.94 -9.95
C ASN A 259 11.13 -2.19 -10.82
N HIS A 260 12.19 -2.95 -10.52
CA HIS A 260 12.47 -4.20 -11.21
C HIS A 260 11.41 -5.28 -10.95
N CYS A 261 11.00 -5.46 -9.69
CA CYS A 261 9.89 -6.33 -9.32
C CYS A 261 8.59 -5.99 -10.08
N GLN A 262 8.28 -4.69 -10.22
CA GLN A 262 7.11 -4.24 -10.96
C GLN A 262 7.20 -4.59 -12.46
N ASN A 263 8.36 -4.42 -13.10
CA ASN A 263 8.55 -4.80 -14.50
C ASN A 263 8.34 -6.30 -14.68
N VAL A 264 9.03 -7.11 -13.87
CA VAL A 264 8.89 -8.57 -13.91
C VAL A 264 7.44 -9.00 -13.64
N TYR A 265 6.75 -8.36 -12.69
CA TYR A 265 5.34 -8.65 -12.43
C TYR A 265 4.45 -8.41 -13.66
N GLN A 266 4.63 -7.29 -14.36
CA GLN A 266 3.86 -6.97 -15.57
C GLN A 266 4.15 -7.94 -16.72
N ASP A 267 5.41 -8.34 -16.85
CA ASP A 267 5.83 -9.37 -17.81
C ASP A 267 5.18 -10.72 -17.49
N LEU A 268 5.17 -11.14 -16.23
CA LEU A 268 4.50 -12.37 -15.78
C LEU A 268 2.98 -12.32 -16.03
N VAL A 269 2.33 -11.19 -15.76
CA VAL A 269 0.90 -10.98 -16.06
C VAL A 269 0.65 -11.10 -17.57
N SER A 270 1.48 -10.47 -18.39
CA SER A 270 1.38 -10.50 -19.84
C SER A 270 1.56 -11.91 -20.40
N ALA A 271 2.58 -12.64 -19.92
CA ALA A 271 2.86 -14.02 -20.28
C ALA A 271 1.66 -14.95 -19.98
N LEU A 272 1.12 -14.85 -18.76
CA LEU A 272 -0.03 -15.64 -18.31
C LEU A 272 -1.33 -15.26 -19.05
N ALA A 273 -1.48 -14.00 -19.47
CA ALA A 273 -2.64 -13.57 -20.25
C ALA A 273 -2.60 -14.09 -21.69
N LEU A 274 -1.44 -14.03 -22.35
CA LEU A 274 -1.25 -14.54 -23.72
C LEU A 274 -1.58 -16.03 -23.83
N GLN A 275 -1.26 -16.80 -22.78
CA GLN A 275 -1.59 -18.22 -22.67
C GLN A 275 -3.10 -18.50 -22.70
N ARG A 276 -3.93 -17.60 -22.16
CA ARG A 276 -5.39 -17.78 -22.14
C ARG A 276 -6.06 -17.41 -23.46
N THR A 277 -5.48 -16.46 -24.21
CA THR A 277 -6.13 -15.89 -25.40
C THR A 277 -5.85 -16.64 -26.68
N TRP A 278 -4.71 -17.34 -26.80
CA TRP A 278 -4.32 -18.00 -28.03
C TRP A 278 -4.41 -19.51 -27.89
N ALA A 279 -5.27 -20.14 -28.70
CA ALA A 279 -5.34 -21.60 -28.88
C ALA A 279 -4.08 -22.20 -29.58
N THR A 280 -2.99 -21.44 -29.71
CA THR A 280 -1.74 -21.88 -30.34
C THR A 280 -0.80 -22.47 -29.30
N SER A 281 -0.70 -23.78 -29.37
CA SER A 281 -0.16 -24.80 -28.47
C SER A 281 1.35 -24.81 -28.11
N TRP A 282 2.16 -23.74 -28.24
CA TRP A 282 3.64 -23.96 -28.28
C TRP A 282 4.60 -22.94 -27.64
N ARG A 283 4.30 -22.26 -26.52
CA ARG A 283 5.27 -21.26 -25.97
C ARG A 283 5.72 -21.37 -24.51
N VAL A 284 4.98 -22.06 -23.66
CA VAL A 284 5.33 -22.18 -22.24
C VAL A 284 4.86 -23.54 -21.72
N SER A 285 5.70 -24.26 -20.98
CA SER A 285 5.33 -25.54 -20.36
C SER A 285 4.37 -25.32 -19.18
N ASP A 286 3.65 -26.37 -18.77
CA ASP A 286 2.81 -26.32 -17.56
C ASP A 286 3.65 -26.04 -16.30
N LEU A 287 4.90 -26.51 -16.28
CA LEU A 287 5.84 -26.22 -15.20
C LEU A 287 6.12 -24.72 -15.14
N ALA A 288 6.53 -24.11 -16.26
CA ALA A 288 6.80 -22.68 -16.33
C ALA A 288 5.55 -21.83 -15.99
N ILE A 289 4.34 -22.24 -16.39
CA ILE A 289 3.10 -21.56 -15.98
C ILE A 289 2.93 -21.57 -14.46
N SER A 290 3.12 -22.73 -13.83
CA SER A 290 3.04 -22.88 -12.38
C SER A 290 4.07 -22.02 -11.67
N VAL A 291 5.32 -22.06 -12.12
CA VAL A 291 6.44 -21.28 -11.56
C VAL A 291 6.18 -19.78 -11.72
N MET A 292 5.82 -19.30 -12.92
CA MET A 292 5.44 -17.90 -13.15
C MET A 292 4.31 -17.44 -12.23
N GLY A 293 3.31 -18.31 -12.00
CA GLY A 293 2.21 -18.04 -11.07
C GLY A 293 2.68 -17.86 -9.63
N ARG A 294 3.61 -18.68 -9.16
CA ARG A 294 4.23 -18.56 -7.84
C ARG A 294 5.10 -17.30 -7.73
N THR A 295 5.99 -17.06 -8.67
CA THR A 295 6.85 -15.87 -8.69
C THR A 295 6.03 -14.58 -8.67
N ARG A 296 4.97 -14.52 -9.49
CA ARG A 296 4.01 -13.40 -9.48
C ARG A 296 3.37 -13.23 -8.10
N GLN A 297 2.99 -14.33 -7.45
CA GLN A 297 2.38 -14.31 -6.12
C GLN A 297 3.35 -13.84 -5.05
N GLN A 298 4.64 -14.21 -5.12
CA GLN A 298 5.66 -13.73 -4.19
C GLN A 298 5.84 -12.21 -4.29
N ILE A 299 5.96 -11.66 -5.50
CA ILE A 299 6.06 -10.21 -5.73
C ILE A 299 4.81 -9.49 -5.21
N LEU A 300 3.62 -10.08 -5.42
CA LEU A 300 2.35 -9.57 -4.91
C LEU A 300 2.33 -9.53 -3.38
N GLN A 301 2.75 -10.60 -2.71
CA GLN A 301 2.77 -10.71 -1.24
C GLN A 301 3.81 -9.78 -0.62
N ALA A 302 4.94 -9.58 -1.29
CA ALA A 302 5.91 -8.57 -0.93
C ALA A 302 5.38 -7.14 -1.17
N GLY A 303 4.32 -6.94 -1.95
CA GLY A 303 3.79 -5.60 -2.23
C GLY A 303 4.69 -4.77 -3.14
N PHE A 304 5.48 -5.43 -3.99
CA PHE A 304 6.52 -4.79 -4.81
C PHE A 304 6.10 -4.67 -6.29
N TYR A 305 4.78 -4.56 -6.56
CA TYR A 305 4.24 -4.51 -7.93
C TYR A 305 3.67 -3.14 -8.35
N TYR A 306 3.78 -2.12 -7.49
CA TYR A 306 3.11 -0.83 -7.65
C TYR A 306 3.90 0.36 -7.09
N LEU A 307 5.21 0.39 -7.30
CA LEU A 307 6.11 1.45 -6.79
C LEU A 307 5.59 2.87 -7.02
N PHE A 308 4.92 3.08 -8.16
CA PHE A 308 4.40 4.37 -8.59
C PHE A 308 2.93 4.58 -8.28
N SER A 309 2.28 3.67 -7.54
CA SER A 309 0.94 3.95 -7.05
C SER A 309 1.00 5.14 -6.09
N THR A 310 0.19 6.14 -6.39
CA THR A 310 -0.06 7.28 -5.50
C THR A 310 -1.32 7.05 -4.66
N ASN A 311 -2.03 5.94 -4.90
CA ASN A 311 -3.17 5.50 -4.11
C ASN A 311 -2.72 4.54 -2.98
N PRO A 312 -2.77 4.98 -1.70
CA PRO A 312 -2.37 4.16 -0.55
C PRO A 312 -3.27 2.93 -0.29
N ASN A 313 -4.47 2.89 -0.88
CA ASN A 313 -5.38 1.75 -0.76
C ASN A 313 -4.77 0.47 -1.35
N VAL A 314 -3.83 0.62 -2.28
CA VAL A 314 -3.05 -0.47 -2.85
C VAL A 314 -2.24 -1.21 -1.77
N GLN A 315 -1.56 -0.46 -0.91
CA GLN A 315 -0.75 -1.03 0.17
C GLN A 315 -1.61 -1.58 1.29
N TYR A 316 -2.75 -0.95 1.59
CA TYR A 316 -3.68 -1.52 2.56
C TYR A 316 -4.27 -2.86 2.09
N GLY A 317 -4.66 -2.99 0.82
CA GLY A 317 -5.10 -4.29 0.27
C GLY A 317 -3.99 -5.35 0.23
N THR A 318 -2.72 -4.92 0.22
CA THR A 318 -1.56 -5.83 0.26
C THR A 318 -1.20 -6.24 1.69
N ALA A 319 -1.61 -5.46 2.69
CA ALA A 319 -1.38 -5.75 4.09
C ALA A 319 -1.86 -7.16 4.48
N ARG A 320 -2.92 -7.67 3.84
CA ARG A 320 -3.46 -9.03 4.05
C ARG A 320 -2.43 -10.15 3.90
N TYR A 321 -1.42 -9.95 3.05
CA TYR A 321 -0.36 -10.94 2.81
C TYR A 321 0.77 -10.87 3.84
N ARG A 322 0.81 -9.82 4.66
CA ARG A 322 1.81 -9.63 5.69
C ARG A 322 1.34 -10.17 7.03
N THR A 323 2.30 -10.43 7.90
CA THR A 323 2.11 -11.03 9.22
C THR A 323 2.25 -9.97 10.30
N THR A 324 1.33 -10.02 11.27
CA THR A 324 1.40 -9.24 12.51
C THR A 324 1.40 -10.17 13.72
N THR A 325 1.95 -9.72 14.85
CA THR A 325 1.80 -10.43 16.14
C THR A 325 0.50 -10.05 16.83
N ARG A 326 -0.02 -8.85 16.57
CA ARG A 326 -1.26 -8.33 17.13
C ARG A 326 -2.26 -8.04 16.03
N ASN A 327 -3.52 -8.30 16.31
CA ASN A 327 -4.58 -8.04 15.34
C ASN A 327 -4.73 -6.54 15.09
N GLU A 328 -4.56 -5.69 16.09
CA GLU A 328 -4.71 -4.24 15.94
C GLU A 328 -3.60 -3.58 15.10
N ASP A 329 -2.44 -4.24 14.97
CA ASP A 329 -1.35 -3.76 14.12
C ASP A 329 -1.78 -3.72 12.64
N ARG A 330 -2.84 -4.43 12.25
CA ARG A 330 -3.48 -4.33 10.92
C ARG A 330 -3.89 -2.89 10.56
N VAL A 331 -4.14 -2.05 11.56
CA VAL A 331 -4.40 -0.61 11.39
C VAL A 331 -3.18 0.22 11.79
N TYR A 332 -2.57 -0.05 12.94
CA TYR A 332 -1.48 0.81 13.43
C TYR A 332 -0.22 0.78 12.56
N ALA A 333 0.06 -0.35 11.91
CA ALA A 333 1.24 -0.52 11.08
C ALA A 333 1.07 0.02 9.65
N ILE A 334 -0.09 0.60 9.32
CA ILE A 334 -0.36 1.13 7.98
C ILE A 334 -0.94 2.55 8.00
N MET A 335 -1.63 2.97 9.07
CA MET A 335 -2.34 4.26 9.12
C MET A 335 -1.48 5.50 8.79
N GLN A 336 -0.15 5.41 8.97
CA GLN A 336 0.76 6.52 8.69
C GLN A 336 0.99 6.74 7.20
N ILE A 337 0.76 5.75 6.32
CA ILE A 337 0.75 5.98 4.86
C ILE A 337 -0.38 6.92 4.44
N TYR A 338 -1.44 7.01 5.24
CA TYR A 338 -2.55 7.94 5.06
C TYR A 338 -2.34 9.25 5.83
N ASN A 339 -1.26 9.36 6.61
CA ASN A 339 -1.04 10.46 7.56
C ASN A 339 -2.26 10.65 8.49
N ILE A 340 -2.73 9.54 9.07
CA ILE A 340 -3.89 9.45 9.98
C ILE A 340 -3.45 8.81 11.31
N GLN A 341 -4.10 9.22 12.40
CA GLN A 341 -3.97 8.61 13.72
C GLN A 341 -5.37 8.22 14.23
N VAL A 342 -5.54 6.99 14.69
CA VAL A 342 -6.78 6.47 15.30
C VAL A 342 -6.48 5.69 16.57
N GLY A 343 -7.52 5.32 17.33
CA GLY A 343 -7.40 4.56 18.57
C GLY A 343 -6.32 5.08 19.50
N LYS A 344 -5.45 4.18 19.99
CA LYS A 344 -4.42 4.56 20.98
C LYS A 344 -3.34 5.50 20.46
N SER A 345 -3.15 5.57 19.14
CA SER A 345 -2.23 6.54 18.54
C SER A 345 -2.74 7.98 18.72
N ALA A 346 -4.05 8.19 18.52
CA ALA A 346 -4.69 9.49 18.75
C ALA A 346 -5.10 9.69 20.22
N ARG A 347 -5.43 8.61 20.92
CA ARG A 347 -6.00 8.60 22.28
C ARG A 347 -5.26 7.57 23.13
N PRO A 348 -4.03 7.86 23.60
CA PRO A 348 -3.14 6.88 24.25
C PRO A 348 -3.72 6.13 25.45
N LYS A 349 -4.78 6.67 26.05
CA LYS A 349 -5.49 6.08 27.19
C LYS A 349 -6.51 4.99 26.82
N GLU A 350 -6.81 4.82 25.54
CA GLU A 350 -7.77 3.86 25.05
C GLU A 350 -7.08 2.62 24.46
N ASN A 351 -7.80 1.50 24.40
CA ASN A 351 -7.34 0.31 23.70
C ASN A 351 -8.51 -0.33 22.94
N PRO A 352 -9.00 0.32 21.87
CA PRO A 352 -10.13 -0.19 21.09
C PRO A 352 -9.78 -1.51 20.42
N ALA A 353 -10.80 -2.37 20.27
CA ALA A 353 -10.70 -3.61 19.50
C ALA A 353 -10.51 -3.32 18.00
N LEU A 354 -10.05 -4.32 17.23
CA LEU A 354 -9.74 -4.17 15.81
C LEU A 354 -10.94 -3.67 15.00
N GLU A 355 -12.15 -4.15 15.27
CA GLU A 355 -13.35 -3.80 14.51
C GLU A 355 -13.68 -2.31 14.66
N VAL A 356 -13.50 -1.78 15.86
CA VAL A 356 -13.64 -0.34 16.16
C VAL A 356 -12.54 0.44 15.43
N LEU A 357 -11.31 -0.05 15.44
CA LEU A 357 -10.19 0.59 14.75
C LEU A 357 -10.36 0.65 13.24
N VAL A 358 -10.85 -0.42 12.61
CA VAL A 358 -11.13 -0.45 11.16
C VAL A 358 -12.19 0.59 10.83
N THR A 359 -13.25 0.68 11.63
CA THR A 359 -14.32 1.67 11.44
C THR A 359 -13.78 3.10 11.62
N GLU A 360 -13.02 3.38 12.69
CA GLU A 360 -12.38 4.67 12.92
C GLU A 360 -11.44 5.05 11.77
N PHE A 361 -10.66 4.08 11.29
CA PHE A 361 -9.68 4.29 10.22
C PHE A 361 -10.36 4.59 8.90
N ALA A 362 -11.32 3.79 8.47
CA ALA A 362 -12.11 4.03 7.26
C ALA A 362 -12.87 5.37 7.34
N GLY A 363 -13.42 5.69 8.51
CA GLY A 363 -14.07 6.97 8.79
C GLY A 363 -13.11 8.15 8.63
N ALA A 364 -11.91 8.06 9.20
CA ALA A 364 -10.88 9.09 9.10
C ALA A 364 -10.37 9.29 7.66
N ILE A 365 -10.22 8.20 6.88
CA ILE A 365 -9.86 8.30 5.46
C ILE A 365 -10.96 9.04 4.68
N SER A 366 -12.21 8.62 4.86
CA SER A 366 -13.37 9.19 4.15
C SER A 366 -13.61 10.65 4.51
N GLN A 367 -13.41 11.01 5.79
CA GLN A 367 -13.52 12.39 6.25
C GLN A 367 -12.42 13.28 5.66
N ARG A 368 -11.23 12.72 5.42
CA ARG A 368 -10.12 13.45 4.80
C ARG A 368 -10.31 13.62 3.30
N SER A 369 -10.82 12.60 2.62
CA SER A 369 -11.24 12.68 1.21
C SER A 369 -12.25 11.59 0.90
N ALA A 370 -13.42 12.01 0.41
CA ALA A 370 -14.47 11.10 -0.04
C ALA A 370 -14.02 10.28 -1.25
N VAL A 371 -13.22 10.88 -2.15
CA VAL A 371 -12.59 10.16 -3.26
C VAL A 371 -11.67 9.08 -2.70
N LEU A 372 -10.65 9.41 -1.90
CA LEU A 372 -9.70 8.42 -1.38
C LEU A 372 -10.37 7.29 -0.62
N GLY A 373 -11.32 7.65 0.24
CA GLY A 373 -12.07 6.73 1.08
C GLY A 373 -12.92 5.74 0.31
N GLN A 374 -13.08 5.89 -1.01
CA GLN A 374 -13.85 4.98 -1.86
C GLN A 374 -13.08 4.51 -3.10
N TYR A 375 -11.86 4.98 -3.35
CA TYR A 375 -11.05 4.72 -4.54
C TYR A 375 -10.38 3.33 -4.51
N PHE A 376 -11.21 2.29 -4.44
CA PHE A 376 -10.87 0.87 -4.42
C PHE A 376 -12.10 0.05 -4.85
N VAL A 377 -12.00 -1.27 -4.90
CA VAL A 377 -13.14 -2.21 -4.94
C VAL A 377 -12.97 -3.29 -3.91
N HIS A 378 -14.06 -3.84 -3.40
CA HIS A 378 -14.02 -5.00 -2.52
C HIS A 378 -13.82 -6.28 -3.33
N THR A 379 -12.91 -7.15 -2.91
CA THR A 379 -12.74 -8.48 -3.53
C THR A 379 -13.64 -9.55 -2.88
N THR A 380 -14.07 -9.30 -1.66
CA THR A 380 -15.03 -10.13 -0.91
C THR A 380 -16.11 -9.24 -0.30
N ASP A 381 -17.28 -9.79 0.06
CA ASP A 381 -18.30 -9.01 0.73
C ASP A 381 -17.80 -8.59 2.13
N PRO A 382 -17.62 -7.29 2.44
CA PRO A 382 -17.13 -6.85 3.74
C PRO A 382 -18.16 -7.05 4.86
N GLY A 383 -19.39 -7.45 4.51
CA GLY A 383 -20.45 -7.76 5.45
C GLY A 383 -21.44 -6.61 5.64
N HIS A 384 -22.45 -6.89 6.46
CA HIS A 384 -23.55 -5.98 6.70
C HIS A 384 -23.06 -4.72 7.43
N ARG A 385 -23.35 -3.55 6.84
CA ARG A 385 -22.96 -2.21 7.35
C ARG A 385 -21.45 -1.90 7.31
N ALA A 386 -20.73 -2.46 6.33
CA ALA A 386 -19.31 -2.20 6.15
C ALA A 386 -18.93 -1.93 4.68
N THR A 387 -19.88 -1.77 3.74
CA THR A 387 -19.52 -1.68 2.31
C THR A 387 -18.80 -0.38 1.97
N TRP A 388 -19.05 0.69 2.72
CA TRP A 388 -18.30 1.95 2.63
C TRP A 388 -16.88 1.88 3.22
N GLN A 389 -16.59 0.90 4.09
CA GLN A 389 -15.31 0.81 4.79
C GLN A 389 -14.28 0.18 3.87
N ILE A 390 -13.07 0.73 3.81
CA ILE A 390 -11.95 0.01 3.21
C ILE A 390 -11.54 -1.16 4.12
N THR A 391 -11.21 -2.30 3.53
CA THR A 391 -10.78 -3.50 4.25
C THR A 391 -9.48 -4.05 3.67
N GLU A 392 -8.83 -4.99 4.37
CA GLU A 392 -7.69 -5.72 3.82
C GLU A 392 -8.07 -6.55 2.57
N GLU A 393 -9.35 -6.88 2.41
CA GLU A 393 -9.88 -7.55 1.21
C GLU A 393 -10.27 -6.58 0.09
N SER A 394 -9.77 -5.35 0.14
CA SER A 394 -9.92 -4.36 -0.93
C SER A 394 -8.82 -4.51 -1.98
N PHE A 395 -9.14 -4.17 -3.22
CA PHE A 395 -8.22 -4.14 -4.36
C PHE A 395 -8.34 -2.81 -5.08
N VAL A 396 -7.24 -2.38 -5.68
CA VAL A 396 -7.20 -1.15 -6.49
C VAL A 396 -6.83 -1.55 -7.91
N PRO A 397 -7.79 -1.52 -8.86
CA PRO A 397 -7.51 -1.73 -10.27
C PRO A 397 -6.45 -0.74 -10.78
N ASP A 398 -5.70 -1.12 -11.83
CA ASP A 398 -4.63 -0.29 -12.41
C ASP A 398 -5.11 1.13 -12.73
N ALA A 399 -6.34 1.25 -13.23
CA ALA A 399 -7.00 2.52 -13.51
C ALA A 399 -7.11 3.43 -12.27
N LEU A 400 -7.20 2.87 -11.06
CA LEU A 400 -7.36 3.59 -9.80
C LEU A 400 -6.06 3.71 -9.00
N MET A 401 -4.91 3.21 -9.48
CA MET A 401 -3.64 3.32 -8.77
C MET A 401 -3.07 4.75 -8.75
N ILE A 402 -3.53 5.61 -9.66
CA ILE A 402 -3.12 7.01 -9.73
C ILE A 402 -4.13 7.87 -8.98
N TYR A 403 -3.71 8.41 -7.83
CA TYR A 403 -4.46 9.30 -6.97
C TYR A 403 -3.66 10.61 -6.81
N ARG A 404 -4.03 11.64 -7.58
CA ARG A 404 -3.27 12.88 -7.65
C ARG A 404 -4.20 14.10 -7.58
N ASP A 405 -3.83 15.04 -6.71
CA ASP A 405 -4.45 16.36 -6.57
C ASP A 405 -6.00 16.27 -6.55
N PRO A 406 -6.57 15.51 -5.58
CA PRO A 406 -8.00 15.26 -5.48
C PRO A 406 -8.77 16.54 -5.14
N VAL A 407 -9.97 16.66 -5.72
CA VAL A 407 -10.98 17.65 -5.35
C VAL A 407 -12.26 16.91 -5.01
N ASP A 408 -12.59 16.88 -3.72
CA ASP A 408 -13.82 16.27 -3.23
C ASP A 408 -15.02 17.19 -3.51
N LEU A 409 -16.08 16.62 -4.09
CA LEU A 409 -17.38 17.25 -4.33
C LEU A 409 -18.50 16.61 -3.50
N ALA A 410 -18.20 15.50 -2.83
CA ALA A 410 -19.04 14.86 -1.83
C ALA A 410 -18.33 14.82 -0.48
N THR A 411 -19.10 14.59 0.59
CA THR A 411 -18.57 14.28 1.91
C THR A 411 -19.03 12.89 2.32
N ILE A 412 -18.16 12.10 2.94
CA ILE A 412 -18.52 10.83 3.58
C ILE A 412 -17.96 10.85 4.99
N ALA A 413 -18.82 10.65 5.99
CA ALA A 413 -18.43 10.60 7.38
C ALA A 413 -18.99 9.34 8.05
N ALA A 414 -18.21 8.72 8.94
CA ALA A 414 -18.71 7.64 9.77
C ALA A 414 -19.87 8.15 10.65
N GLY A 415 -21.01 7.49 10.55
CA GLY A 415 -22.22 7.76 11.31
C GLY A 415 -22.37 6.83 12.52
N GLN A 416 -23.58 6.80 13.08
CA GLN A 416 -23.90 5.88 14.17
C GLN A 416 -24.19 4.47 13.64
N ARG A 417 -23.99 3.45 14.50
CA ARG A 417 -24.37 2.05 14.25
C ARG A 417 -23.69 1.41 13.01
N GLY A 418 -22.50 1.86 12.66
CA GLY A 418 -21.69 1.31 11.56
C GLY A 418 -22.03 1.87 10.17
N LEU A 419 -23.07 2.69 10.04
CA LEU A 419 -23.40 3.36 8.77
C LEU A 419 -22.47 4.56 8.54
N ALA A 420 -22.24 4.93 7.28
CA ALA A 420 -21.70 6.24 6.94
C ALA A 420 -22.79 7.15 6.38
N VAL A 421 -22.64 8.46 6.60
CA VAL A 421 -23.50 9.49 6.02
C VAL A 421 -22.75 10.14 4.88
N ALA A 422 -23.31 10.07 3.68
CA ALA A 422 -22.80 10.70 2.48
C ALA A 422 -23.69 11.87 2.04
N THR A 423 -23.07 12.95 1.57
CA THR A 423 -23.78 14.09 0.97
C THR A 423 -23.07 14.51 -0.32
N GLY A 424 -23.83 14.93 -1.33
CA GLY A 424 -23.30 15.35 -2.62
C GLY A 424 -24.34 15.32 -3.74
N THR A 425 -23.90 15.54 -4.97
CA THR A 425 -24.75 15.46 -6.16
C THR A 425 -24.80 14.03 -6.68
N CYS A 426 -26.00 13.54 -6.97
CA CYS A 426 -26.19 12.23 -7.58
C CYS A 426 -26.88 12.33 -8.94
N CYS A 427 -26.66 11.33 -9.77
CA CYS A 427 -27.47 11.09 -10.95
C CYS A 427 -27.86 9.61 -11.05
N ARG A 428 -28.78 9.28 -11.96
CA ARG A 428 -29.11 7.90 -12.29
C ARG A 428 -27.99 7.30 -13.14
N PHE A 429 -27.51 6.10 -12.77
CA PHE A 429 -26.48 5.41 -13.54
C PHE A 429 -26.84 5.21 -15.02
N PRO A 430 -28.09 4.85 -15.40
CA PRO A 430 -28.50 4.80 -16.81
C PRO A 430 -28.29 6.11 -17.58
N ALA A 431 -28.52 7.26 -16.95
CA ALA A 431 -28.35 8.56 -17.60
C ALA A 431 -26.86 8.85 -17.87
N LEU A 432 -26.00 8.55 -16.91
CA LEU A 432 -24.55 8.67 -17.08
C LEU A 432 -24.02 7.71 -18.15
N LEU A 433 -24.52 6.47 -18.16
CA LEU A 433 -24.17 5.46 -19.15
C LEU A 433 -24.61 5.88 -20.56
N GLN A 434 -25.81 6.43 -20.72
CA GLN A 434 -26.29 6.97 -21.98
C GLN A 434 -25.42 8.13 -22.48
N ALA A 435 -25.09 9.09 -21.61
CA ALA A 435 -24.20 10.20 -21.97
C ALA A 435 -22.82 9.71 -22.45
N SER A 436 -22.25 8.71 -21.77
CA SER A 436 -21.02 8.05 -22.20
C SER A 436 -21.16 7.37 -23.58
N GLN A 437 -22.27 6.69 -23.85
CA GLN A 437 -22.49 6.05 -25.16
C GLN A 437 -22.60 7.08 -26.28
N GLU A 438 -23.35 8.16 -26.05
CA GLU A 438 -23.49 9.27 -27.00
C GLU A 438 -22.12 9.90 -27.32
N ASP A 439 -21.27 10.09 -26.32
CA ASP A 439 -19.88 10.54 -26.51
C ASP A 439 -19.08 9.57 -27.40
N GLY A 440 -19.19 8.26 -27.12
CA GLY A 440 -18.50 7.23 -27.89
C GLY A 440 -18.91 7.20 -29.35
N VAL A 441 -20.19 7.43 -29.64
CA VAL A 441 -20.69 7.55 -31.02
C VAL A 441 -20.14 8.80 -31.71
N ARG A 442 -20.12 9.95 -31.01
CA ARG A 442 -19.57 11.22 -31.55
C ARG A 442 -18.07 11.10 -31.85
N ASN A 443 -17.33 10.39 -31.00
CA ASN A 443 -15.87 10.26 -31.04
C ASN A 443 -15.42 8.89 -31.59
N SER A 444 -16.16 8.32 -32.55
CA SER A 444 -16.01 6.93 -33.03
C SER A 444 -14.59 6.54 -33.49
N ALA A 445 -13.76 7.49 -33.94
CA ALA A 445 -12.36 7.24 -34.30
C ALA A 445 -11.48 6.79 -33.12
N PHE A 446 -11.94 7.01 -31.89
CA PHE A 446 -11.18 6.73 -30.67
C PHE A 446 -11.94 5.87 -29.65
N ALA A 447 -13.24 5.63 -29.84
CA ALA A 447 -14.09 4.90 -28.89
C ALA A 447 -13.51 3.51 -28.54
N ARG A 448 -13.30 3.24 -27.25
CA ARG A 448 -12.95 1.91 -26.76
C ARG A 448 -14.25 1.14 -26.50
N ASN A 449 -14.49 0.08 -27.27
CA ASN A 449 -15.63 -0.85 -27.07
C ASN A 449 -17.04 -0.24 -27.23
N GLY A 450 -17.21 0.85 -27.99
CA GLY A 450 -18.52 1.47 -28.22
C GLY A 450 -19.03 2.38 -27.08
N MET A 451 -18.21 2.60 -26.06
CA MET A 451 -18.40 3.61 -25.02
C MET A 451 -17.57 4.87 -25.34
N GLY A 452 -17.92 6.00 -24.73
CA GLY A 452 -17.12 7.22 -24.70
C GLY A 452 -15.69 6.94 -24.30
N LEU A 453 -14.79 7.84 -24.69
CA LEU A 453 -13.34 7.62 -24.70
C LEU A 453 -12.75 7.10 -23.39
N ASP A 454 -13.36 7.49 -22.28
CA ASP A 454 -12.86 7.30 -20.93
C ASP A 454 -14.04 7.09 -19.96
N PHE A 455 -14.73 5.95 -19.99
CA PHE A 455 -15.70 5.56 -18.95
C PHE A 455 -15.44 4.13 -18.50
N ASP A 456 -14.95 3.97 -17.27
CA ASP A 456 -14.71 2.65 -16.68
C ASP A 456 -15.62 2.44 -15.46
N VAL A 457 -16.08 1.20 -15.28
CA VAL A 457 -16.92 0.77 -14.14
C VAL A 457 -16.29 -0.45 -13.51
N PHE A 458 -16.06 -0.37 -12.20
CA PHE A 458 -15.49 -1.43 -11.37
C PHE A 458 -16.49 -1.79 -10.29
N PHE A 459 -16.96 -3.04 -10.28
CA PHE A 459 -17.89 -3.54 -9.28
C PHE A 459 -17.15 -4.26 -8.16
N ASP A 460 -17.72 -4.19 -6.97
CA ASP A 460 -17.33 -5.03 -5.84
C ASP A 460 -17.60 -6.50 -6.16
N GLY A 461 -16.74 -7.38 -5.65
CA GLY A 461 -16.73 -8.82 -5.93
C GLY A 461 -16.06 -9.21 -7.24
N GLN A 462 -15.51 -8.26 -8.01
CA GLN A 462 -14.62 -8.59 -9.14
C GLN A 462 -13.28 -9.10 -8.60
N GLY A 463 -12.83 -10.25 -9.14
CA GLY A 463 -11.60 -10.90 -8.69
C GLY A 463 -10.33 -10.13 -9.12
N GLN A 464 -9.20 -10.43 -8.49
CA GLN A 464 -7.90 -9.91 -8.91
C GLN A 464 -7.60 -10.33 -10.37
N GLY A 465 -7.40 -9.35 -11.25
CA GLY A 465 -7.05 -9.57 -12.65
C GLY A 465 -8.23 -9.62 -13.63
N GLU A 466 -9.46 -9.38 -13.18
CA GLU A 466 -10.56 -9.10 -14.10
C GLU A 466 -10.41 -7.66 -14.62
N ARG A 467 -10.32 -7.50 -15.94
CA ARG A 467 -10.31 -6.17 -16.57
C ARG A 467 -11.61 -5.45 -16.21
N ALA A 468 -11.54 -4.12 -16.11
CA ALA A 468 -12.73 -3.27 -16.16
C ALA A 468 -13.68 -3.81 -17.23
N TYR A 469 -14.97 -3.96 -16.90
CA TYR A 469 -15.91 -4.49 -17.89
C TYR A 469 -15.98 -3.53 -19.07
N ALA A 470 -15.35 -3.92 -20.17
CA ALA A 470 -15.65 -3.43 -21.50
C ALA A 470 -17.03 -3.99 -21.87
N PHE A 471 -18.09 -3.27 -21.50
CA PHE A 471 -19.46 -3.69 -21.78
C PHE A 471 -19.63 -3.94 -23.28
N ARG A 472 -19.94 -5.18 -23.66
CA ARG A 472 -20.48 -5.50 -24.99
C ARG A 472 -21.98 -5.73 -24.83
N TYR A 473 -22.77 -4.99 -25.62
CA TYR A 473 -24.23 -5.04 -25.64
C TYR A 473 -24.76 -6.48 -25.90
N PRO A 474 -25.89 -6.92 -25.31
CA PRO A 474 -26.79 -6.23 -24.37
C PRO A 474 -26.37 -6.32 -22.90
N PHE A 475 -26.68 -5.25 -22.15
CA PHE A 475 -26.34 -5.05 -20.74
C PHE A 475 -26.90 -6.15 -19.83
N ARG A 476 -26.00 -6.87 -19.16
CA ARG A 476 -26.30 -7.52 -17.89
C ARG A 476 -25.25 -7.02 -16.90
N LEU A 477 -25.69 -6.27 -15.88
CA LEU A 477 -24.85 -6.07 -14.71
C LEU A 477 -24.46 -7.47 -14.21
N PRO A 478 -23.19 -7.71 -13.88
CA PRO A 478 -22.86 -8.90 -13.12
C PRO A 478 -23.74 -8.84 -11.87
N VAL A 479 -24.70 -9.77 -11.77
CA VAL A 479 -25.25 -10.10 -10.47
C VAL A 479 -24.04 -10.61 -9.73
N SER A 480 -23.48 -9.77 -8.85
CA SER A 480 -22.30 -10.05 -8.05
C SER A 480 -22.38 -11.50 -7.59
N ARG A 481 -21.54 -12.37 -8.16
CA ARG A 481 -21.60 -13.84 -7.97
C ARG A 481 -21.32 -14.27 -6.52
N GLY A 482 -21.20 -13.33 -5.58
CA GLY A 482 -20.89 -13.56 -4.17
C GLY A 482 -21.98 -13.19 -3.17
N VAL A 483 -23.17 -12.73 -3.58
CA VAL A 483 -24.22 -12.39 -2.60
C VAL A 483 -24.97 -13.66 -2.16
N GLY A 484 -24.41 -14.36 -1.17
CA GLY A 484 -25.15 -15.21 -0.24
C GLY A 484 -25.85 -16.46 -0.80
N SER A 485 -25.09 -17.46 -1.27
CA SER A 485 -25.56 -18.86 -1.26
C SER A 485 -25.01 -19.60 -0.04
N HIS A 486 -25.32 -19.12 1.15
CA HIS A 486 -25.30 -19.97 2.33
C HIS A 486 -26.70 -20.03 2.93
N ASN A 487 -27.37 -21.14 2.58
CA ASN A 487 -28.63 -21.65 3.11
C ASN A 487 -29.92 -20.88 2.73
N GLY A 488 -30.48 -21.23 1.55
CA GLY A 488 -31.92 -21.05 1.30
C GLY A 488 -32.32 -20.52 -0.09
N GLY A 489 -32.29 -21.39 -1.10
CA GLY A 489 -33.26 -21.51 -2.21
C GLY A 489 -33.89 -20.31 -2.95
N SER A 490 -33.43 -19.07 -2.78
CA SER A 490 -33.94 -17.92 -3.54
C SER A 490 -33.00 -17.58 -4.69
N GLU A 491 -33.54 -17.54 -5.92
CA GLU A 491 -32.81 -17.02 -7.07
C GLU A 491 -32.24 -15.63 -6.74
N PRO A 492 -31.01 -15.31 -7.14
CA PRO A 492 -30.45 -13.99 -6.89
C PRO A 492 -31.34 -12.98 -7.60
N SER A 493 -32.00 -12.13 -6.81
CA SER A 493 -32.89 -11.09 -7.31
C SER A 493 -32.10 -10.24 -8.29
N GLN A 494 -32.57 -10.21 -9.54
CA GLN A 494 -31.95 -9.43 -10.60
C GLN A 494 -31.94 -7.96 -10.18
N MET A 495 -30.75 -7.40 -10.00
CA MET A 495 -30.58 -5.99 -9.63
C MET A 495 -31.14 -5.10 -10.76
N ASP A 496 -32.08 -4.22 -10.41
CA ASP A 496 -32.62 -3.25 -11.36
C ASP A 496 -31.65 -2.07 -11.50
N TYR A 497 -30.88 -2.07 -12.58
CA TYR A 497 -29.91 -1.02 -12.86
C TYR A 497 -30.53 0.38 -13.00
N GLN A 498 -31.84 0.48 -13.24
CA GLN A 498 -32.58 1.75 -13.25
C GLN A 498 -32.62 2.41 -11.87
N GLN A 499 -32.44 1.62 -10.81
CA GLN A 499 -32.43 2.10 -9.43
C GLN A 499 -31.04 2.52 -8.95
N VAL A 500 -29.97 2.20 -9.69
CA VAL A 500 -28.60 2.52 -9.29
C VAL A 500 -28.37 4.03 -9.40
N LEU A 501 -27.88 4.60 -8.32
CA LEU A 501 -27.43 5.99 -8.23
C LEU A 501 -25.91 6.06 -8.37
N VAL A 502 -25.43 7.17 -8.94
CA VAL A 502 -24.03 7.54 -8.94
C VAL A 502 -23.89 8.77 -8.06
N LEU A 503 -23.23 8.64 -6.90
CA LEU A 503 -22.82 9.80 -6.10
C LEU A 503 -21.49 10.32 -6.67
N HIS A 504 -21.47 11.56 -7.16
CA HIS A 504 -20.25 12.19 -7.68
C HIS A 504 -19.33 12.57 -6.53
N LEU A 505 -18.29 11.75 -6.32
CA LEU A 505 -17.37 11.93 -5.20
C LEU A 505 -16.46 13.14 -5.39
N GLY A 506 -16.04 13.38 -6.62
CA GLY A 506 -15.06 14.41 -6.93
C GLY A 506 -14.31 14.12 -8.22
N HIS A 507 -13.15 14.77 -8.38
CA HIS A 507 -12.26 14.52 -9.49
C HIS A 507 -10.78 14.59 -9.10
N LEU A 508 -9.94 13.95 -9.90
CA LEU A 508 -8.48 13.96 -9.81
C LEU A 508 -7.88 14.74 -10.97
N GLN A 509 -6.70 15.34 -10.77
CA GLN A 509 -5.92 15.86 -11.89
C GLN A 509 -5.38 14.69 -12.73
N GLY A 510 -5.75 14.61 -14.00
CA GLY A 510 -5.25 13.57 -14.88
C GLY A 510 -3.76 13.69 -15.15
N VAL A 511 -3.16 12.57 -15.54
CA VAL A 511 -1.77 12.54 -15.98
C VAL A 511 -1.71 13.14 -17.39
N PRO A 512 -0.76 14.03 -17.70
CA PRO A 512 -0.54 14.47 -19.08
C PRO A 512 -0.36 13.25 -19.97
N ASN A 513 -1.12 13.15 -21.06
CA ASN A 513 -0.86 12.09 -22.03
C ASN A 513 0.50 12.36 -22.68
N PRO A 514 1.53 11.51 -22.48
CA PRO A 514 2.87 11.77 -23.00
C PRO A 514 2.90 11.82 -24.53
N ASN A 515 1.91 11.24 -25.21
CA ASN A 515 1.82 11.22 -26.67
C ASN A 515 1.20 12.50 -27.26
N TRP A 516 0.74 13.45 -26.44
CA TRP A 516 0.05 14.64 -26.92
C TRP A 516 0.96 15.87 -26.84
N LYS A 517 1.12 16.54 -28.00
CA LYS A 517 1.93 17.76 -28.12
C LYS A 517 1.38 18.94 -27.30
N GLN A 518 0.09 18.89 -26.94
CA GLN A 518 -0.54 19.84 -26.03
C GLN A 518 -0.71 19.17 -24.66
N LYS A 519 -0.11 19.78 -23.63
CA LYS A 519 -0.20 19.36 -22.23
C LYS A 519 -1.56 19.74 -21.63
N GLU A 520 -2.66 19.38 -22.28
CA GLU A 520 -3.98 19.56 -21.68
C GLU A 520 -4.19 18.48 -20.61
N PHE A 521 -4.41 18.95 -19.38
CA PHE A 521 -4.78 18.09 -18.26
C PHE A 521 -6.26 17.79 -18.37
N SER A 522 -6.62 16.51 -18.58
CA SER A 522 -8.00 16.06 -18.42
C SER A 522 -8.27 15.75 -16.96
N ARG A 523 -9.38 16.24 -16.40
CA ARG A 523 -9.85 15.80 -15.08
C ARG A 523 -10.43 14.41 -15.19
N ARG A 524 -10.18 13.59 -14.16
CA ARG A 524 -10.82 12.27 -14.02
C ARG A 524 -11.81 12.32 -12.87
N HIS A 525 -13.08 12.34 -13.20
CA HIS A 525 -14.17 12.28 -12.26
C HIS A 525 -14.34 10.88 -11.68
N VAL A 526 -14.82 10.81 -10.45
CA VAL A 526 -15.03 9.58 -9.69
C VAL A 526 -16.45 9.57 -9.15
N GLY A 527 -17.18 8.47 -9.40
CA GLY A 527 -18.52 8.24 -8.91
C GLY A 527 -18.62 6.96 -8.10
N LEU A 528 -19.39 6.99 -7.02
CA LEU A 528 -19.73 5.84 -6.19
C LEU A 528 -21.06 5.25 -6.67
N LEU A 529 -21.08 3.95 -6.97
CA LEU A 529 -22.27 3.25 -7.41
C LEU A 529 -23.06 2.77 -6.19
N LEU A 530 -24.33 3.16 -6.12
CA LEU A 530 -25.18 2.95 -4.94
C LEU A 530 -26.49 2.28 -5.34
N TYR A 531 -26.88 1.24 -4.58
CA TYR A 531 -28.14 0.54 -4.75
C TYR A 531 -28.99 0.62 -3.48
N PRO A 532 -30.27 1.01 -3.56
CA PRO A 532 -31.14 1.06 -2.39
C PRO A 532 -31.41 -0.35 -1.85
N VAL A 533 -31.21 -0.56 -0.56
CA VAL A 533 -31.41 -1.87 0.10
C VAL A 533 -32.52 -1.86 1.15
N GLU A 534 -32.70 -0.74 1.86
CA GLU A 534 -33.74 -0.58 2.89
C GLU A 534 -34.34 0.82 2.80
N GLN A 535 -35.67 0.91 2.99
CA GLN A 535 -36.31 2.18 3.29
C GLN A 535 -36.11 2.45 4.79
N GLY A 536 -35.34 3.49 5.12
CA GLY A 536 -35.16 3.95 6.49
C GLY A 536 -36.37 4.74 6.99
N ALA A 537 -36.15 5.64 7.94
CA ALA A 537 -37.17 6.61 8.34
C ALA A 537 -37.62 7.44 7.12
N PRO A 538 -38.81 8.08 7.13
CA PRO A 538 -39.25 8.93 6.02
C PRO A 538 -38.18 9.97 5.66
N GLY A 539 -37.60 9.85 4.46
CA GLY A 539 -36.51 10.71 3.97
C GLY A 539 -35.08 10.13 4.10
N GLU A 540 -34.91 8.98 4.76
CA GLU A 540 -33.65 8.24 4.84
C GLU A 540 -33.74 6.97 4.00
N ALA A 541 -32.89 6.86 2.99
CA ALA A 541 -32.71 5.62 2.24
C ALA A 541 -31.33 5.04 2.55
N VAL A 542 -31.29 3.75 2.85
CA VAL A 542 -30.03 3.02 3.06
C VAL A 542 -29.59 2.46 1.72
N PHE A 543 -28.36 2.78 1.35
CA PHE A 543 -27.74 2.37 0.11
C PHE A 543 -26.57 1.45 0.38
N ARG A 544 -26.48 0.40 -0.42
CA ARG A 544 -25.31 -0.46 -0.51
C ARG A 544 -24.37 0.06 -1.60
N ARG A 545 -23.08 0.09 -1.32
CA ARG A 545 -22.04 0.34 -2.32
C ARG A 545 -21.93 -0.87 -3.26
N LEU A 546 -21.89 -0.59 -4.56
CA LEU A 546 -21.69 -1.60 -5.60
C LEU A 546 -20.29 -1.56 -6.22
N GLY A 547 -19.54 -0.49 -6.01
CA GLY A 547 -18.26 -0.24 -6.64
C GLY A 547 -18.11 1.21 -7.07
N VAL A 548 -17.24 1.48 -8.03
CA VAL A 548 -16.91 2.82 -8.51
C VAL A 548 -16.94 2.93 -10.03
N CYS A 549 -17.32 4.10 -10.53
CA CYS A 549 -17.13 4.46 -11.92
C CYS A 549 -16.24 5.69 -12.03
N ILE A 550 -15.58 5.82 -13.17
CA ILE A 550 -14.67 6.93 -13.44
C ILE A 550 -14.86 7.41 -14.87
N TRP A 551 -14.75 8.72 -15.07
CA TRP A 551 -14.86 9.32 -16.40
C TRP A 551 -13.99 10.55 -16.59
N SER A 552 -13.70 10.93 -17.84
CA SER A 552 -12.95 12.14 -18.12
C SER A 552 -13.85 13.32 -18.49
N ASP A 553 -13.34 14.53 -18.30
CA ASP A 553 -13.94 15.80 -18.75
C ASP A 553 -13.83 16.04 -20.26
N ARG A 554 -13.26 15.09 -21.02
CA ARG A 554 -13.19 15.18 -22.49
C ARG A 554 -14.53 14.95 -23.17
N TRP A 555 -15.55 14.60 -22.40
CA TRP A 555 -16.92 14.61 -22.88
C TRP A 555 -17.23 16.04 -23.30
N SER A 556 -17.89 16.22 -24.44
CA SER A 556 -18.32 17.55 -24.83
C SER A 556 -19.15 18.15 -23.69
N GLY A 557 -18.81 19.37 -23.23
CA GLY A 557 -19.36 19.92 -21.97
C GLY A 557 -20.88 19.91 -21.89
N ASP A 558 -21.55 19.95 -23.05
CA ASP A 558 -22.99 19.81 -23.21
C ASP A 558 -23.56 18.45 -22.80
N LEU A 559 -22.78 17.38 -22.73
CA LEU A 559 -23.24 16.04 -22.35
C LEU A 559 -23.41 15.89 -20.84
N LEU A 560 -22.45 16.41 -20.05
CA LEU A 560 -22.56 16.39 -18.59
C LEU A 560 -23.65 17.33 -18.08
N GLU A 561 -23.88 18.45 -18.79
CA GLU A 561 -24.96 19.41 -18.50
C GLU A 561 -26.37 18.84 -18.73
N ARG A 562 -26.51 17.80 -19.58
CA ARG A 562 -27.80 17.12 -19.82
C ARG A 562 -28.17 16.12 -18.73
N ILE A 563 -27.20 15.70 -17.90
CA ILE A 563 -27.44 14.76 -16.82
C ILE A 563 -28.16 15.53 -15.70
N GLU A 564 -29.32 15.03 -15.30
CA GLU A 564 -30.02 15.56 -14.13
C GLU A 564 -29.26 15.19 -12.85
N TRP A 565 -28.50 16.16 -12.33
CA TRP A 565 -27.82 16.06 -11.05
C TRP A 565 -28.72 16.56 -9.94
N VAL A 566 -29.12 15.67 -9.04
CA VAL A 566 -29.95 16.00 -7.89
C VAL A 566 -29.05 16.08 -6.66
N ALA A 567 -29.16 17.17 -5.90
CA ALA A 567 -28.51 17.27 -4.61
C ALA A 567 -29.17 16.29 -3.63
N HIS A 568 -28.39 15.35 -3.11
CA HIS A 568 -28.84 14.44 -2.06
C HIS A 568 -28.17 14.79 -0.74
N TYR A 569 -29.01 14.94 0.28
CA TYR A 569 -28.60 15.09 1.66
C TYR A 569 -28.90 13.77 2.39
N ASN A 570 -27.93 13.27 3.15
CA ASN A 570 -28.07 12.10 4.04
C ASN A 570 -28.30 10.75 3.34
N ILE A 571 -27.43 10.39 2.39
CA ILE A 571 -27.33 9.01 1.89
C ILE A 571 -26.72 8.16 3.00
N LEU A 572 -27.46 7.20 3.54
CA LEU A 572 -26.94 6.27 4.54
C LEU A 572 -26.26 5.11 3.82
N LEU A 573 -24.93 5.09 3.84
CA LEU A 573 -24.14 4.00 3.27
C LEU A 573 -24.07 2.85 4.26
N GLN A 574 -24.51 1.68 3.80
CA GLN A 574 -24.30 0.41 4.44
C GLN A 574 -22.80 0.11 4.45
#